data_AF-A0A9N9ZD98-F1
#
_entry.id   AF-A0A9N9ZD98-F1
#
_cell.length_a   1.000
_cell.length_b   1.000
_cell.length_c   1.000
_cell.angle_alpha   90.00
_cell.angle_beta   90.00
_cell.angle_gamma   90.00
#
_symmetry.space_group_name_H-M   'P 1'
#
loop_
_entity.id
_entity.type
_entity.pdbx_description
1 polymer ?
#
loop_
_entity_poly.entity_id
_entity_poly.type
_entity_poly.pdbx_seq_one_letter_code
_entity_poly.pdbx_strand_id
1 'polypeptide(L)'
;MAALSSGGQIALAFVGGFLAALLVMAVVAFSFLRSSDAYGLGHWKLNAKMPLSTMWMNLGYWTNAKGEPIHDFEEACSTLLRNILDRAGILNQPGGRPQQPPRSLAVLDLGFGCGDQTFELVRLTRPERGWDAFRYVGLTLSRVQIQAARRCVAREQLLAAADNGPDADSFQLFCADAARPGTWDERTRAAVEALADERYAERWLLALDCLYHFKPSRRPVFEYAARRLRANSMAFDLVLNENASFGDKLRMRAVGVMMGCPVDTFLTEKEYLDQLVECGYDRESSTISDISEHVFSGVSGFIDSQERALSQYSVTLGGYKLAGRLFEWFGRSKVVKAVIVVARTREDADLSSS
;
A
#
# COMPACT_ATOMS: atom_id res chain seq x y z
N MET A 1 -45.44 -22.70 -59.57
CA MET A 1 -44.72 -22.35 -58.34
C MET A 1 -44.74 -23.58 -57.44
N ALA A 2 -43.65 -24.34 -57.35
CA ALA A 2 -43.59 -25.52 -56.50
C ALA A 2 -43.27 -25.10 -55.07
N ALA A 3 -44.19 -25.33 -54.13
CA ALA A 3 -43.97 -25.10 -52.71
C ALA A 3 -42.96 -26.14 -52.21
N LEU A 4 -41.84 -25.68 -51.65
CA LEU A 4 -40.86 -26.53 -50.96
C LEU A 4 -41.57 -27.27 -49.82
N SER A 5 -41.37 -28.59 -49.73
CA SER A 5 -41.91 -29.41 -48.64
C SER A 5 -41.37 -28.93 -47.28
N SER A 6 -42.15 -29.11 -46.21
CA SER A 6 -41.79 -28.66 -44.85
C SER A 6 -40.38 -29.09 -44.41
N GLY A 7 -39.89 -30.26 -44.85
CA GLY A 7 -38.53 -30.72 -44.58
C GLY A 7 -37.44 -29.95 -45.33
N GLY A 8 -37.72 -29.50 -46.56
CA GLY A 8 -36.80 -28.70 -47.36
C GLY A 8 -36.60 -27.29 -46.79
N GLN A 9 -37.65 -26.69 -46.22
CA GLN A 9 -37.55 -25.38 -45.57
C GLN A 9 -36.77 -25.43 -44.25
N ILE A 10 -36.91 -26.50 -43.48
CA ILE A 10 -36.14 -26.71 -42.23
C ILE A 10 -34.66 -26.95 -42.55
N ALA A 11 -34.34 -27.75 -43.57
CA ALA A 11 -32.96 -27.98 -44.00
C ALA A 11 -32.31 -26.68 -44.51
N LEU A 12 -33.04 -25.87 -45.28
CA LEU A 12 -32.52 -24.58 -45.77
C LEU A 12 -32.28 -23.59 -44.63
N ALA A 13 -33.17 -23.54 -43.63
CA ALA A 13 -33.01 -22.70 -42.45
C ALA A 13 -31.83 -23.14 -41.58
N PHE A 14 -31.62 -24.45 -41.42
CA PHE A 14 -30.48 -24.98 -40.67
C PHE A 14 -29.15 -24.70 -41.36
N VAL A 15 -29.06 -24.91 -42.68
CA VAL A 15 -27.87 -24.58 -43.47
C VAL A 15 -27.61 -23.07 -43.46
N GLY A 16 -28.65 -22.25 -43.61
CA GLY A 16 -28.54 -20.80 -43.54
C GLY A 16 -28.05 -20.30 -42.16
N GLY A 17 -28.60 -20.86 -41.08
CA GLY A 17 -28.17 -20.56 -39.71
C GLY A 17 -26.73 -20.99 -39.43
N PHE A 18 -26.32 -22.17 -39.92
CA PHE A 18 -24.96 -22.67 -39.78
C PHE A 18 -23.95 -21.81 -40.55
N LEU A 19 -24.28 -21.42 -41.79
CA LEU A 19 -23.43 -20.51 -42.59
C LEU A 19 -23.34 -19.12 -41.96
N ALA A 20 -24.42 -18.60 -41.38
CA ALA A 20 -24.39 -17.34 -40.65
C ALA A 20 -23.53 -17.43 -39.38
N ALA A 21 -23.62 -18.52 -38.62
CA ALA A 21 -22.78 -18.75 -37.45
C ALA A 21 -21.29 -18.86 -37.82
N LEU A 22 -20.97 -19.57 -38.92
CA LEU A 22 -19.61 -19.63 -39.46
C LEU A 22 -19.12 -18.27 -39.94
N LEU A 23 -19.97 -17.45 -40.56
CA LEU A 23 -19.63 -16.09 -40.96
C LEU A 23 -19.35 -15.21 -39.74
N VAL A 24 -20.17 -15.28 -38.70
CA VAL A 24 -19.96 -14.53 -37.45
C VAL A 24 -18.68 -15.00 -36.76
N MET A 25 -18.44 -16.31 -36.65
CA MET A 25 -17.20 -16.87 -36.12
C MET A 25 -15.98 -16.44 -36.95
N ALA A 26 -16.09 -16.43 -38.27
CA ALA A 26 -15.04 -15.97 -39.17
C ALA A 26 -14.80 -14.47 -39.04
N VAL A 27 -15.83 -13.64 -38.89
CA VAL A 27 -15.70 -12.19 -38.67
C VAL A 27 -15.12 -11.89 -37.29
N VAL A 28 -15.52 -12.63 -36.26
CA VAL A 28 -14.96 -12.52 -34.90
C VAL A 28 -13.50 -12.96 -34.90
N ALA A 29 -13.20 -14.14 -35.45
CA ALA A 29 -11.84 -14.66 -35.58
C ALA A 29 -10.97 -13.73 -36.45
N PHE A 30 -11.50 -13.22 -37.57
CA PHE A 30 -10.82 -12.25 -38.42
C PHE A 30 -10.64 -10.91 -37.70
N SER A 31 -11.55 -10.48 -36.84
CA SER A 31 -11.39 -9.26 -36.02
C SER A 31 -10.33 -9.46 -34.92
N PHE A 32 -10.27 -10.65 -34.31
CA PHE A 32 -9.21 -11.03 -33.37
C PHE A 32 -7.85 -11.18 -34.07
N LEU A 33 -7.80 -11.77 -35.27
CA LEU A 33 -6.58 -11.96 -36.06
C LEU A 33 -6.12 -10.68 -36.77
N ARG A 34 -7.05 -9.80 -37.12
CA ARG A 34 -6.81 -8.44 -37.63
C ARG A 34 -6.67 -7.42 -36.49
N SER A 35 -6.61 -7.86 -35.22
CA SER A 35 -5.88 -7.07 -34.23
C SER A 35 -4.42 -7.09 -34.67
N SER A 36 -4.09 -6.13 -35.54
CA SER A 36 -2.84 -6.03 -36.27
C SER A 36 -1.75 -5.55 -35.33
N ASP A 37 -1.37 -6.42 -34.39
CA ASP A 37 -0.23 -6.23 -33.49
C ASP A 37 1.08 -6.71 -34.16
N ALA A 38 1.00 -7.41 -35.31
CA ALA A 38 2.18 -7.89 -36.05
C ALA A 38 3.07 -6.76 -36.61
N TYR A 39 2.50 -5.59 -36.89
CA TYR A 39 3.21 -4.38 -37.35
C TYR A 39 2.88 -3.12 -36.52
N GLY A 40 2.18 -3.29 -35.40
CA GLY A 40 1.94 -2.22 -34.43
C GLY A 40 3.15 -2.01 -33.50
N LEU A 41 2.98 -1.15 -32.50
CA LEU A 41 4.00 -0.93 -31.47
C LEU A 41 4.07 -2.07 -30.44
N GLY A 42 3.31 -3.15 -30.58
CA GLY A 42 3.23 -4.26 -29.62
C GLY A 42 4.56 -4.93 -29.26
N HIS A 43 5.60 -4.77 -30.08
CA HIS A 43 6.97 -5.22 -29.79
C HIS A 43 7.61 -4.51 -28.58
N TRP A 44 7.02 -3.43 -28.04
CA TRP A 44 7.43 -2.86 -26.75
C TRP A 44 7.39 -3.92 -25.63
N LYS A 45 6.46 -4.88 -25.71
CA LYS A 45 6.33 -5.98 -24.74
C LYS A 45 7.57 -6.87 -24.68
N LEU A 46 8.28 -7.03 -25.80
CA LEU A 46 9.53 -7.81 -25.89
C LEU A 46 10.74 -7.03 -25.35
N ASN A 47 10.64 -5.70 -25.31
CA ASN A 47 11.71 -4.80 -24.85
C ASN A 47 11.51 -4.37 -23.39
N ALA A 48 10.36 -4.67 -22.79
CA ALA A 48 10.10 -4.47 -21.37
C ALA A 48 11.07 -5.33 -20.55
N LYS A 49 11.83 -4.70 -19.66
CA LYS A 49 12.78 -5.38 -18.79
C LYS A 49 12.01 -6.09 -17.67
N MET A 50 12.20 -7.41 -17.56
CA MET A 50 11.55 -8.25 -16.56
C MET A 50 12.58 -8.99 -15.68
N PRO A 51 12.26 -9.26 -14.40
CA PRO A 51 11.10 -8.71 -13.68
C PRO A 51 11.22 -7.18 -13.52
N LEU A 52 10.08 -6.51 -13.32
CA LEU A 52 10.07 -5.08 -12.98
C LEU A 52 10.97 -4.85 -11.74
N SER A 53 11.71 -3.75 -11.73
CA SER A 53 12.64 -3.43 -10.64
C SER A 53 11.91 -3.13 -9.34
N THR A 54 10.72 -2.54 -9.45
CA THR A 54 9.87 -2.13 -8.33
C THR A 54 8.40 -2.34 -8.66
N MET A 55 7.58 -2.54 -7.62
CA MET A 55 6.12 -2.49 -7.71
C MET A 55 5.52 -1.64 -6.57
N TRP A 56 6.21 -0.55 -6.20
CA TRP A 56 5.67 0.46 -5.30
C TRP A 56 4.28 0.91 -5.75
N MET A 57 3.40 1.10 -4.77
CA MET A 57 2.03 1.53 -4.98
C MET A 57 1.54 2.29 -3.74
N ASN A 58 2.20 3.41 -3.45
CA ASN A 58 1.70 4.42 -2.50
C ASN A 58 1.70 5.80 -3.15
N LEU A 59 1.21 6.82 -2.44
CA LEU A 59 1.11 8.18 -2.98
C LEU A 59 2.45 8.93 -3.13
N GLY A 60 3.51 8.53 -2.42
CA GLY A 60 4.83 9.16 -2.47
C GLY A 60 4.94 10.52 -1.80
N TYR A 61 6.17 10.92 -1.50
CA TYR A 61 6.57 12.24 -1.03
C TYR A 61 7.49 12.85 -2.09
N TRP A 62 6.99 13.87 -2.78
CA TRP A 62 7.49 14.34 -4.07
C TRP A 62 8.45 15.53 -3.99
N THR A 63 9.05 15.74 -2.83
CA THR A 63 10.12 16.72 -2.65
C THR A 63 11.25 16.12 -1.83
N ASN A 64 12.49 16.39 -2.20
CA ASN A 64 13.66 15.92 -1.47
C ASN A 64 13.90 16.75 -0.18
N ALA A 65 14.98 16.44 0.55
CA ALA A 65 15.35 17.14 1.79
C ALA A 65 15.66 18.65 1.61
N LYS A 66 15.91 19.11 0.38
CA LYS A 66 16.11 20.52 0.03
C LYS A 66 14.81 21.21 -0.43
N GLY A 67 13.70 20.49 -0.47
CA GLY A 67 12.42 20.96 -1.01
C GLY A 67 12.33 20.95 -2.53
N GLU A 68 13.28 20.33 -3.23
CA GLU A 68 13.27 20.25 -4.70
C GLU A 68 12.36 19.11 -5.17
N PRO A 69 11.65 19.24 -6.31
CA PRO A 69 10.77 18.20 -6.83
C PRO A 69 11.50 16.87 -7.12
N ILE A 70 10.86 15.76 -6.80
CA ILE A 70 11.26 14.41 -7.22
C ILE A 70 10.49 14.04 -8.50
N HIS A 71 11.15 13.34 -9.43
CA HIS A 71 10.54 12.93 -10.70
C HIS A 71 10.44 11.41 -10.86
N ASP A 72 11.12 10.65 -10.01
CA ASP A 72 11.07 9.19 -9.99
C ASP A 72 10.05 8.69 -8.95
N PHE A 73 9.21 7.73 -9.33
CA PHE A 73 8.13 7.25 -8.48
C PHE A 73 8.63 6.37 -7.34
N GLU A 74 9.65 5.55 -7.57
CA GLU A 74 10.27 4.72 -6.54
C GLU A 74 10.96 5.60 -5.49
N GLU A 75 11.67 6.64 -5.93
CA GLU A 75 12.26 7.65 -5.05
C GLU A 75 11.18 8.37 -4.22
N ALA A 76 10.07 8.80 -4.83
CA ALA A 76 8.98 9.43 -4.09
C ALA A 76 8.34 8.48 -3.06
N CYS A 77 8.09 7.22 -3.44
CA CYS A 77 7.49 6.21 -2.55
C CYS A 77 8.41 5.86 -1.37
N SER A 78 9.70 5.65 -1.63
CA SER A 78 10.69 5.38 -0.59
C SER A 78 10.93 6.60 0.31
N THR A 79 10.89 7.82 -0.25
CA THR A 79 10.99 9.07 0.51
C THR A 79 9.81 9.23 1.47
N LEU A 80 8.60 8.81 1.10
CA LEU A 80 7.46 8.79 2.01
C LEU A 80 7.69 7.86 3.21
N LEU A 81 8.13 6.62 2.95
CA LEU A 81 8.47 5.67 4.03
C LEU A 81 9.55 6.26 4.95
N ARG A 82 10.62 6.83 4.39
CA ARG A 82 11.70 7.46 5.17
C ARG A 82 11.20 8.61 6.03
N ASN A 83 10.30 9.43 5.52
CA ASN A 83 9.68 10.53 6.27
C ASN A 83 8.83 10.03 7.47
N ILE A 84 8.17 8.88 7.32
CA ILE A 84 7.44 8.22 8.42
C ILE A 84 8.43 7.71 9.48
N LEU A 85 9.46 6.97 9.05
CA LEU A 85 10.47 6.40 9.95
C LEU A 85 11.28 7.47 10.69
N ASP A 86 11.60 8.58 10.02
CA ASP A 86 12.29 9.73 10.61
C ASP A 86 11.46 10.38 11.72
N ARG A 87 10.18 10.68 11.45
CA ARG A 87 9.24 11.23 12.45
C ARG A 87 8.96 10.26 13.59
N ALA A 88 9.04 8.96 13.33
CA ALA A 88 9.00 7.92 14.36
C ALA A 88 10.28 7.84 15.21
N GLY A 89 11.37 8.53 14.81
CA GLY A 89 12.66 8.49 15.51
C GLY A 89 13.50 7.25 15.19
N ILE A 90 13.09 6.46 14.19
CA ILE A 90 13.77 5.21 13.80
C ILE A 90 15.07 5.52 13.05
N LEU A 91 15.06 6.52 12.15
CA LEU A 91 16.25 6.88 11.35
C LEU A 91 17.24 7.78 12.07
N ASN A 92 16.80 8.51 13.11
CA ASN A 92 17.64 9.48 13.78
C ASN A 92 18.73 8.81 14.62
N GLN A 93 19.99 9.18 14.33
CA GLN A 93 21.16 8.92 15.16
C GLN A 93 21.35 10.12 16.09
N PRO A 94 21.34 9.97 17.42
CA PRO A 94 22.09 10.89 18.26
C PRO A 94 23.56 10.59 17.95
N GLY A 95 24.21 11.50 17.21
CA GLY A 95 25.57 11.28 16.69
C GLY A 95 26.53 10.65 17.69
N GLY A 96 27.16 9.56 17.26
CA GLY A 96 28.44 9.05 17.77
C GLY A 96 28.68 9.12 19.28
N ARG A 97 27.71 8.76 20.13
CA ARG A 97 27.97 8.56 21.56
C ARG A 97 28.27 7.08 21.82
N PRO A 98 29.44 6.73 22.38
CA PRO A 98 29.89 5.34 22.56
C PRO A 98 29.16 4.54 23.66
N GLN A 99 27.98 4.98 24.10
CA GLN A 99 27.20 4.34 25.17
C GLN A 99 25.69 4.41 24.91
N GLN A 100 25.25 4.26 23.65
CA GLN A 100 23.82 4.02 23.42
C GLN A 100 23.49 2.57 23.76
N PRO A 101 22.37 2.32 24.48
CA PRO A 101 21.90 0.97 24.70
C PRO A 101 21.64 0.28 23.36
N PRO A 102 21.77 -1.06 23.30
CA PRO A 102 21.53 -1.80 22.08
C PRO A 102 20.13 -1.51 21.53
N ARG A 103 20.03 -1.17 20.24
CA ARG A 103 18.74 -0.84 19.61
C ARG A 103 18.12 -2.09 19.04
N SER A 104 16.90 -2.38 19.45
CA SER A 104 16.15 -3.52 18.98
C SER A 104 14.76 -3.11 18.52
N LEU A 105 14.36 -3.56 17.34
CA LEU A 105 13.15 -3.13 16.65
C LEU A 105 12.29 -4.31 16.24
N ALA A 106 11.01 -4.24 16.59
CA ALA A 106 9.97 -5.13 16.09
C ALA A 106 8.93 -4.33 15.30
N VAL A 107 8.62 -4.76 14.08
CA VAL A 107 7.64 -4.09 13.19
C VAL A 107 6.54 -5.07 12.78
N LEU A 108 5.29 -4.66 13.03
CA LEU A 108 4.09 -5.22 12.43
C LEU A 108 3.69 -4.32 11.25
N ASP A 109 3.90 -4.79 10.02
CA ASP A 109 3.58 -4.03 8.82
C ASP A 109 2.24 -4.49 8.21
N LEU A 110 1.33 -3.53 8.07
CA LEU A 110 -0.01 -3.74 7.59
C LEU A 110 -0.12 -3.33 6.12
N GLY A 111 -0.42 -4.30 5.25
CA GLY A 111 -0.60 -4.05 3.83
C GLY A 111 0.73 -3.82 3.10
N PHE A 112 1.74 -4.66 3.35
CA PHE A 112 3.10 -4.50 2.79
C PHE A 112 3.22 -4.57 1.26
N GLY A 113 2.10 -4.80 0.56
CA GLY A 113 2.05 -4.81 -0.90
C GLY A 113 3.01 -5.82 -1.52
N CYS A 114 3.72 -5.38 -2.55
CA CYS A 114 4.65 -6.21 -3.31
C CYS A 114 6.03 -6.40 -2.65
N GLY A 115 6.24 -5.85 -1.44
CA GLY A 115 7.47 -6.02 -0.67
C GLY A 115 8.51 -4.93 -0.85
N ASP A 116 8.29 -3.91 -1.68
CA ASP A 116 9.23 -2.80 -1.87
C ASP A 116 9.48 -2.02 -0.56
N GLN A 117 8.42 -1.68 0.19
CA GLN A 117 8.53 -1.02 1.49
C GLN A 117 9.22 -1.88 2.54
N THR A 118 8.90 -3.17 2.48
CA THR A 118 9.46 -4.18 3.37
C THR A 118 10.96 -4.26 3.19
N PHE A 119 11.38 -4.29 1.94
CA PHE A 119 12.76 -4.38 1.55
C PHE A 119 13.55 -3.11 1.92
N GLU A 120 12.97 -1.94 1.66
CA GLU A 120 13.56 -0.67 2.04
C GLU A 120 13.75 -0.58 3.56
N LEU A 121 12.77 -1.04 4.36
CA LEU A 121 12.89 -1.10 5.81
C LEU A 121 14.06 -2.00 6.24
N VAL A 122 14.17 -3.21 5.68
CA VAL A 122 15.29 -4.14 5.97
C VAL A 122 16.65 -3.49 5.68
N ARG A 123 16.78 -2.70 4.61
CA ARG A 123 18.01 -1.96 4.31
C ARG A 123 18.31 -0.87 5.34
N LEU A 124 17.28 -0.20 5.86
CA LEU A 124 17.41 0.88 6.83
C LEU A 124 17.67 0.37 8.26
N THR A 125 17.32 -0.89 8.55
CA THR A 125 17.42 -1.49 9.89
C THR A 125 18.51 -2.55 10.00
N ARG A 126 19.56 -2.48 9.17
CA ARG A 126 20.68 -3.42 9.25
C ARG A 126 21.59 -3.14 10.47
N PRO A 127 22.37 -4.13 10.96
CA PRO A 127 23.31 -3.93 12.07
C PRO A 127 24.30 -2.79 11.86
N GLU A 128 24.77 -2.54 10.62
CA GLU A 128 25.70 -1.43 10.33
C GLU A 128 25.07 -0.05 10.54
N ARG A 129 23.73 0.00 10.64
CA ARG A 129 22.96 1.21 10.98
C ARG A 129 22.69 1.35 12.48
N GLY A 130 23.21 0.43 13.31
CA GLY A 130 23.11 0.46 14.77
C GLY A 130 21.91 -0.29 15.35
N TRP A 131 21.36 -1.28 14.64
CA TRP A 131 20.27 -2.15 15.12
C TRP A 131 20.80 -3.55 15.44
N ASP A 132 20.85 -3.90 16.72
CA ASP A 132 21.37 -5.19 17.19
C ASP A 132 20.38 -6.34 17.00
N ALA A 133 19.09 -6.03 17.01
CA ALA A 133 18.03 -6.99 16.73
C ALA A 133 16.90 -6.36 15.93
N PHE A 134 16.46 -7.06 14.90
CA PHE A 134 15.33 -6.63 14.08
C PHE A 134 14.37 -7.80 13.90
N ARG A 135 13.06 -7.55 14.01
CA ARG A 135 12.02 -8.50 13.61
C ARG A 135 10.90 -7.80 12.87
N TYR A 136 10.41 -8.47 11.85
CA TYR A 136 9.38 -7.97 10.96
C TYR A 136 8.32 -9.03 10.70
N VAL A 137 7.06 -8.65 10.89
CA VAL A 137 5.90 -9.44 10.46
C VAL A 137 5.04 -8.57 9.55
N GLY A 138 4.90 -8.98 8.29
CA GLY A 138 4.04 -8.32 7.32
C GLY A 138 2.74 -9.07 7.09
N LEU A 139 1.62 -8.35 7.05
CA LEU A 139 0.30 -8.89 6.69
C LEU A 139 -0.20 -8.26 5.38
N THR A 140 -0.75 -9.07 4.47
CA THR A 140 -1.52 -8.59 3.31
C THR A 140 -2.70 -9.51 3.03
N LEU A 141 -3.75 -8.97 2.39
CA LEU A 141 -4.88 -9.77 1.91
C LEU A 141 -4.60 -10.47 0.57
N SER A 142 -3.56 -10.07 -0.16
CA SER A 142 -3.30 -10.56 -1.51
C SER A 142 -2.23 -11.65 -1.56
N ARG A 143 -2.62 -12.88 -1.93
CA ARG A 143 -1.70 -14.00 -2.14
C ARG A 143 -0.67 -13.72 -3.25
N VAL A 144 -1.05 -12.97 -4.28
CA VAL A 144 -0.16 -12.63 -5.41
C VAL A 144 0.91 -11.64 -4.95
N GLN A 145 0.55 -10.67 -4.09
CA GLN A 145 1.49 -9.75 -3.48
C GLN A 145 2.51 -10.46 -2.58
N ILE A 146 2.09 -11.48 -1.81
CA ILE A 146 3.02 -12.32 -1.03
C ILE A 146 4.05 -13.00 -1.93
N GLN A 147 3.62 -13.55 -3.06
CA GLN A 147 4.53 -14.21 -4.01
C GLN A 147 5.52 -13.22 -4.64
N ALA A 148 5.09 -11.97 -4.87
CA ALA A 148 5.99 -10.90 -5.32
C ALA A 148 7.00 -10.52 -4.22
N ALA A 149 6.51 -10.24 -3.02
CA ALA A 149 7.34 -9.84 -1.88
C ALA A 149 8.40 -10.89 -1.51
N ARG A 150 8.02 -12.18 -1.49
CA ARG A 150 8.98 -13.26 -1.24
C ARG A 150 10.09 -13.32 -2.29
N ARG A 151 9.79 -13.04 -3.56
CA ARG A 151 10.81 -12.98 -4.63
C ARG A 151 11.74 -11.77 -4.45
N CYS A 152 11.18 -10.61 -4.09
CA CYS A 152 11.94 -9.41 -3.78
C CYS A 152 12.93 -9.66 -2.63
N VAL A 153 12.44 -10.18 -1.50
CA VAL A 153 13.26 -10.44 -0.31
C VAL A 153 14.30 -11.54 -0.56
N ALA A 154 13.94 -12.63 -1.23
CA ALA A 154 14.88 -13.73 -1.52
C ALA A 154 16.03 -13.28 -2.42
N ARG A 155 15.77 -12.44 -3.44
CA ARG A 155 16.83 -11.88 -4.30
C ARG A 155 17.86 -11.11 -3.47
N GLU A 156 17.40 -10.40 -2.46
CA GLU A 156 18.25 -9.52 -1.67
C GLU A 156 18.95 -10.25 -0.54
N GLN A 157 18.33 -11.26 0.07
CA GLN A 157 19.02 -12.20 0.95
C GLN A 157 20.16 -12.92 0.22
N LEU A 158 19.98 -13.29 -1.05
CA LEU A 158 21.06 -13.86 -1.87
C LEU A 158 22.20 -12.86 -2.11
N LEU A 159 21.89 -11.57 -2.27
CA LEU A 159 22.91 -10.51 -2.40
C LEU A 159 23.59 -10.17 -1.07
N ALA A 160 22.87 -10.29 0.05
CA ALA A 160 23.34 -9.98 1.40
C ALA A 160 23.99 -11.17 2.13
N ALA A 161 23.90 -12.39 1.60
CA ALA A 161 24.52 -13.60 2.15
C ALA A 161 26.07 -13.53 2.22
N ALA A 162 26.68 -12.48 1.65
CA ALA A 162 28.09 -12.17 1.82
C ALA A 162 28.43 -11.49 3.17
N ASP A 163 27.45 -10.89 3.87
CA ASP A 163 27.68 -9.93 4.96
C ASP A 163 26.86 -10.19 6.25
N ASN A 164 26.62 -11.46 6.65
CA ASN A 164 25.81 -11.78 7.85
C ASN A 164 24.41 -11.11 7.84
N GLY A 165 23.69 -11.24 6.72
CA GLY A 165 22.33 -10.72 6.59
C GLY A 165 21.36 -11.20 7.69
N PRO A 166 20.21 -10.51 7.88
CA PRO A 166 19.26 -10.85 8.92
C PRO A 166 18.78 -12.30 8.82
N ASP A 167 18.66 -12.96 9.98
CA ASP A 167 18.19 -14.34 10.12
C ASP A 167 16.85 -14.52 9.38
N ALA A 168 16.66 -15.64 8.70
CA ALA A 168 15.44 -15.93 7.95
C ALA A 168 14.19 -15.87 8.85
N ASP A 169 14.33 -16.16 10.15
CA ASP A 169 13.27 -16.10 11.15
C ASP A 169 12.96 -14.68 11.65
N SER A 170 13.79 -13.70 11.30
CA SER A 170 13.56 -12.28 11.58
C SER A 170 12.48 -11.69 10.68
N PHE A 171 12.08 -12.42 9.64
CA PHE A 171 11.25 -11.90 8.56
C PHE A 171 10.13 -12.85 8.17
N GLN A 172 8.88 -12.46 8.46
CA GLN A 172 7.73 -13.32 8.20
C GLN A 172 6.61 -12.57 7.48
N LEU A 173 6.07 -13.18 6.42
CA LEU A 173 5.00 -12.62 5.59
C LEU A 173 3.79 -13.55 5.54
N PHE A 174 2.62 -13.01 5.86
CA PHE A 174 1.37 -13.76 5.96
C PHE A 174 0.25 -13.19 5.10
N CYS A 175 -0.63 -14.10 4.66
CA CYS A 175 -1.90 -13.76 4.01
C CYS A 175 -2.99 -13.69 5.09
N ALA A 176 -3.22 -12.53 5.66
CA ALA A 176 -4.16 -12.37 6.76
C ALA A 176 -4.82 -10.98 6.73
N ASP A 177 -6.05 -10.92 7.25
CA ASP A 177 -6.78 -9.66 7.37
C ASP A 177 -6.29 -8.89 8.59
N ALA A 178 -5.47 -7.88 8.34
CA ALA A 178 -4.97 -6.98 9.39
C ALA A 178 -6.10 -6.30 10.17
N ALA A 179 -7.24 -5.99 9.53
CA ALA A 179 -8.36 -5.31 10.19
C ALA A 179 -9.11 -6.22 11.19
N ARG A 180 -8.85 -7.53 11.16
CA ARG A 180 -9.56 -8.53 11.97
C ARG A 180 -8.59 -9.48 12.68
N PRO A 181 -7.88 -9.04 13.73
CA PRO A 181 -6.95 -9.89 14.49
C PRO A 181 -7.54 -11.21 15.00
N GLY A 182 -8.83 -11.22 15.34
CA GLY A 182 -9.54 -12.44 15.75
C GLY A 182 -9.68 -13.52 14.68
N THR A 183 -9.38 -13.23 13.41
CA THR A 183 -9.48 -14.18 12.29
C THR A 183 -8.14 -14.80 11.89
N TRP A 184 -7.04 -14.39 12.52
CA TRP A 184 -5.72 -14.92 12.21
C TRP A 184 -5.62 -16.40 12.60
N ASP A 185 -4.96 -17.18 11.74
CA ASP A 185 -4.58 -18.55 12.07
C ASP A 185 -3.52 -18.57 13.16
N GLU A 186 -3.29 -19.74 13.74
CA GLU A 186 -2.40 -19.89 14.89
C GLU A 186 -0.96 -19.47 14.58
N ARG A 187 -0.48 -19.76 13.37
CA ARG A 187 0.87 -19.40 12.94
C ARG A 187 1.03 -17.89 12.82
N THR A 188 0.07 -17.21 12.20
CA THR A 188 0.09 -15.75 12.04
C THR A 188 0.00 -15.08 13.41
N ARG A 189 -0.92 -15.55 14.27
CA ARG A 189 -1.07 -15.04 15.64
C ARG A 189 0.23 -15.18 16.43
N ALA A 190 0.82 -16.37 16.46
CA ALA A 190 2.07 -16.63 17.18
C ALA A 190 3.22 -15.73 16.68
N ALA A 191 3.35 -15.56 15.36
CA ALA A 191 4.38 -14.68 14.79
C ALA A 191 4.19 -13.21 15.19
N VAL A 192 2.95 -12.71 15.15
CA VAL A 192 2.62 -11.34 15.56
C VAL A 192 2.82 -11.14 17.07
N GLU A 193 2.38 -12.10 17.91
CA GLU A 193 2.57 -12.01 19.37
C GLU A 193 4.04 -12.06 19.77
N ALA A 194 4.90 -12.75 19.00
CA ALA A 194 6.34 -12.76 19.22
C ALA A 194 7.03 -11.41 18.96
N LEU A 195 6.32 -10.40 18.45
CA LEU A 195 6.80 -9.01 18.41
C LEU A 195 6.75 -8.31 19.78
N ALA A 196 5.97 -8.85 20.73
CA ALA A 196 5.83 -8.32 22.08
C ALA A 196 6.99 -8.74 23.03
N ASP A 197 7.98 -9.46 22.50
CA ASP A 197 9.16 -9.90 23.26
C ASP A 197 9.94 -8.69 23.83
N GLU A 198 10.25 -8.74 25.12
CA GLU A 198 10.94 -7.68 25.87
C GLU A 198 12.34 -7.38 25.35
N ARG A 199 12.93 -8.30 24.56
CA ARG A 199 14.19 -8.02 23.87
C ARG A 199 14.09 -6.87 22.85
N TYR A 200 12.89 -6.54 22.37
CA TYR A 200 12.65 -5.41 21.46
C TYR A 200 12.22 -4.18 22.24
N ALA A 201 13.13 -3.21 22.35
CA ALA A 201 12.91 -1.94 23.00
C ALA A 201 11.95 -1.05 22.20
N GLU A 202 12.03 -1.10 20.87
CA GLU A 202 11.13 -0.38 19.98
C GLU A 202 10.18 -1.34 19.28
N ARG A 203 8.88 -1.06 19.37
CA ARG A 203 7.81 -1.85 18.75
C ARG A 203 6.87 -0.95 18.00
N TRP A 204 6.62 -1.27 16.75
CA TRP A 204 5.89 -0.40 15.84
C TRP A 204 4.90 -1.17 14.97
N LEU A 205 3.68 -0.66 14.90
CA LEU A 205 2.76 -0.91 13.80
C LEU A 205 3.08 0.08 12.68
N LEU A 206 3.35 -0.41 11.48
CA LEU A 206 3.51 0.38 10.26
C LEU A 206 2.28 0.18 9.37
N ALA A 207 1.71 1.27 8.88
CA ALA A 207 0.66 1.22 7.88
C ALA A 207 0.86 2.32 6.83
N LEU A 208 1.42 1.94 5.69
CA LEU A 208 1.71 2.85 4.59
C LEU A 208 0.58 2.80 3.56
N ASP A 209 -0.25 3.86 3.54
CA ASP A 209 -1.25 4.09 2.48
C ASP A 209 -2.29 2.96 2.33
N CYS A 210 -2.78 2.43 3.45
CA CYS A 210 -3.66 1.25 3.43
C CYS A 210 -4.85 1.27 4.41
N LEU A 211 -4.76 2.05 5.51
CA LEU A 211 -5.71 1.98 6.62
C LEU A 211 -7.14 2.35 6.23
N TYR A 212 -7.29 3.30 5.30
CA TYR A 212 -8.61 3.72 4.81
C TYR A 212 -9.36 2.61 4.03
N HIS A 213 -8.72 1.48 3.72
CA HIS A 213 -9.36 0.30 3.12
C HIS A 213 -9.88 -0.72 4.16
N PHE A 214 -9.58 -0.56 5.45
CA PHE A 214 -9.78 -1.61 6.46
C PHE A 214 -11.26 -1.84 6.80
N LYS A 215 -11.72 -3.09 6.75
CA LYS A 215 -13.12 -3.46 7.00
C LYS A 215 -13.28 -4.42 8.20
N PRO A 216 -14.15 -4.12 9.18
CA PRO A 216 -15.08 -2.99 9.21
C PRO A 216 -14.45 -1.67 9.67
N SER A 217 -13.26 -1.71 10.28
CA SER A 217 -12.58 -0.55 10.84
C SER A 217 -11.09 -0.85 11.08
N ARG A 218 -10.27 0.19 11.22
CA ARG A 218 -8.87 0.11 11.70
C ARG A 218 -8.73 -0.04 13.23
N ARG A 219 -9.81 0.16 14.00
CA ARG A 219 -9.78 0.09 15.48
C ARG A 219 -9.24 -1.24 16.02
N PRO A 220 -9.68 -2.43 15.53
CA PRO A 220 -9.26 -3.68 16.15
C PRO A 220 -7.75 -3.90 16.09
N VAL A 221 -7.09 -3.52 15.00
CA VAL A 221 -5.63 -3.67 14.87
C VAL A 221 -4.87 -2.64 15.68
N PHE A 222 -5.38 -1.41 15.77
CA PHE A 222 -4.82 -0.38 16.65
C PHE A 222 -4.88 -0.79 18.11
N GLU A 223 -6.04 -1.27 18.57
CA GLU A 223 -6.23 -1.77 19.93
C GLU A 223 -5.34 -2.98 20.21
N TYR A 224 -5.25 -3.93 19.27
CA TYR A 224 -4.37 -5.08 19.40
C TYR A 224 -2.90 -4.65 19.51
N ALA A 225 -2.42 -3.78 18.63
CA ALA A 225 -1.04 -3.30 18.66
C ALA A 225 -0.70 -2.56 19.97
N ALA A 226 -1.56 -1.61 20.38
CA ALA A 226 -1.33 -0.84 21.60
C ALA A 226 -1.39 -1.72 22.85
N ARG A 227 -2.45 -2.53 23.01
CA ARG A 227 -2.72 -3.24 24.27
C ARG A 227 -2.02 -4.59 24.38
N ARG A 228 -1.87 -5.32 23.27
CA ARG A 228 -1.28 -6.67 23.28
C ARG A 228 0.21 -6.66 22.98
N LEU A 229 0.66 -5.79 22.07
CA LEU A 229 2.07 -5.72 21.67
C LEU A 229 2.84 -4.61 22.38
N ARG A 230 2.14 -3.63 22.97
CA ARG A 230 2.73 -2.36 23.45
C ARG A 230 3.50 -1.66 22.32
N ALA A 231 2.93 -1.72 21.12
CA ALA A 231 3.53 -1.15 19.92
C ALA A 231 3.01 0.27 19.69
N ASN A 232 3.93 1.20 19.43
CA ASN A 232 3.63 2.50 18.86
C ASN A 232 3.05 2.31 17.45
N SER A 233 2.42 3.34 16.87
CA SER A 233 1.89 3.29 15.51
C SER A 233 2.52 4.37 14.67
N MET A 234 2.90 4.04 13.44
CA MET A 234 3.32 4.97 12.42
C MET A 234 2.56 4.68 11.13
N ALA A 235 1.99 5.72 10.53
CA ALA A 235 1.17 5.54 9.35
C ALA A 235 1.26 6.74 8.41
N PHE A 236 0.95 6.47 7.15
CA PHE A 236 0.50 7.49 6.21
C PHE A 236 -0.97 7.22 5.89
N ASP A 237 -1.79 8.26 5.94
CA ASP A 237 -3.24 8.15 5.73
C ASP A 237 -3.82 9.42 5.10
N LEU A 238 -5.08 9.31 4.66
CA LEU A 238 -5.89 10.39 4.12
C LEU A 238 -6.97 10.78 5.13
N VAL A 239 -6.95 12.04 5.57
CA VAL A 239 -7.92 12.57 6.55
C VAL A 239 -8.72 13.72 5.95
N LEU A 240 -9.91 13.96 6.47
CA LEU A 240 -10.70 15.14 6.14
C LEU A 240 -10.10 16.37 6.80
N ASN A 241 -10.17 17.48 6.09
CA ASN A 241 -9.94 18.79 6.69
C ASN A 241 -10.99 19.05 7.77
N GLU A 242 -10.57 19.56 8.92
CA GLU A 242 -11.48 19.95 10.02
C GLU A 242 -12.56 20.94 9.58
N ASN A 243 -12.23 21.79 8.60
CA ASN A 243 -13.14 22.78 8.04
C ASN A 243 -14.01 22.24 6.89
N ALA A 244 -13.95 20.94 6.57
CA ALA A 244 -14.75 20.35 5.50
C ALA A 244 -16.25 20.50 5.80
N SER A 245 -16.98 21.05 4.84
CA SER A 245 -18.42 21.24 4.99
C SER A 245 -19.17 19.92 5.09
N PHE A 246 -20.41 19.94 5.59
CA PHE A 246 -21.26 18.75 5.57
C PHE A 246 -21.42 18.16 4.16
N GLY A 247 -21.50 19.03 3.14
CA GLY A 247 -21.54 18.61 1.74
C GLY A 247 -20.27 17.88 1.29
N ASP A 248 -19.10 18.34 1.74
CA ASP A 248 -17.83 17.67 1.43
C ASP A 248 -17.73 16.32 2.13
N LYS A 249 -18.18 16.21 3.39
CA LYS A 249 -18.26 14.92 4.09
C LYS A 249 -19.14 13.92 3.33
N LEU A 250 -20.31 14.35 2.85
CA LEU A 250 -21.20 13.50 2.06
C LEU A 250 -20.56 13.07 0.72
N ARG A 251 -19.89 13.98 0.02
CA ARG A 251 -19.12 13.66 -1.19
C ARG A 251 -18.01 12.65 -0.90
N MET A 252 -17.28 12.83 0.20
CA MET A 252 -16.18 11.93 0.57
C MET A 252 -16.66 10.54 0.95
N ARG A 253 -17.86 10.40 1.53
CA ARG A 253 -18.51 9.09 1.70
C ARG A 253 -18.76 8.40 0.36
N ALA A 254 -19.29 9.14 -0.63
CA ALA A 254 -19.53 8.59 -1.97
C ALA A 254 -18.21 8.19 -2.66
N VAL A 255 -17.16 9.01 -2.54
CA VAL A 255 -15.81 8.70 -3.03
C VAL A 255 -15.26 7.45 -2.35
N GLY A 256 -15.40 7.33 -1.02
CA GLY A 256 -14.99 6.14 -0.27
C GLY A 256 -15.66 4.87 -0.76
N VAL A 257 -16.99 4.89 -0.94
CA VAL A 257 -17.74 3.75 -1.50
C VAL A 257 -17.25 3.38 -2.90
N MET A 258 -17.02 4.37 -3.77
CA MET A 258 -16.49 4.17 -5.12
C MET A 258 -15.10 3.53 -5.11
N MET A 259 -14.24 3.91 -4.16
CA MET A 259 -12.92 3.30 -3.94
C MET A 259 -12.98 1.99 -3.13
N GLY A 260 -14.18 1.47 -2.85
CA GLY A 260 -14.37 0.23 -2.10
C GLY A 260 -14.01 0.33 -0.61
N CYS A 261 -13.85 1.53 -0.07
CA CYS A 261 -13.56 1.79 1.33
C CYS A 261 -14.84 1.72 2.20
N PRO A 262 -14.72 1.56 3.53
CA PRO A 262 -15.84 1.77 4.44
C PRO A 262 -16.45 3.17 4.31
N VAL A 263 -17.76 3.32 4.60
CA VAL A 263 -18.49 4.59 4.43
C VAL A 263 -17.89 5.70 5.30
N ASP A 264 -17.54 5.40 6.54
CA ASP A 264 -16.99 6.38 7.50
C ASP A 264 -15.46 6.27 7.62
N THR A 265 -14.78 5.97 6.50
CA THR A 265 -13.31 5.77 6.49
C THR A 265 -12.52 7.07 6.67
N PHE A 266 -13.00 8.15 6.04
CA PHE A 266 -12.34 9.45 6.06
C PHE A 266 -12.73 10.20 7.32
N LEU A 267 -11.83 10.17 8.30
CA LEU A 267 -11.95 10.88 9.57
C LEU A 267 -11.26 12.23 9.47
N THR A 268 -11.71 13.20 10.25
CA THR A 268 -10.92 14.40 10.58
C THR A 268 -9.71 14.04 11.44
N GLU A 269 -8.74 14.95 11.57
CA GLU A 269 -7.55 14.72 12.41
C GLU A 269 -7.94 14.48 13.86
N LYS A 270 -8.91 15.24 14.36
CA LYS A 270 -9.46 15.09 15.71
C LYS A 270 -10.11 13.71 15.89
N GLU A 271 -11.01 13.31 14.98
CA GLU A 271 -11.67 12.00 15.04
C GLU A 271 -10.65 10.85 14.95
N TYR A 272 -9.60 11.01 14.14
CA TYR A 272 -8.52 10.04 14.03
C TYR A 272 -7.73 9.92 15.35
N LEU A 273 -7.35 11.04 15.95
CA LEU A 273 -6.63 11.08 17.21
C LEU A 273 -7.49 10.52 18.36
N ASP A 274 -8.77 10.88 18.40
CA ASP A 274 -9.74 10.33 19.37
C ASP A 274 -9.83 8.80 19.23
N GLN A 275 -9.90 8.29 18.00
CA GLN A 275 -9.88 6.85 17.71
C GLN A 275 -8.60 6.16 18.20
N LEU A 276 -7.42 6.77 18.00
CA LEU A 276 -6.15 6.24 18.53
C LEU A 276 -6.16 6.20 20.07
N VAL A 277 -6.58 7.29 20.71
CA VAL A 277 -6.63 7.37 22.17
C VAL A 277 -7.55 6.30 22.77
N GLU A 278 -8.71 6.07 22.17
CA GLU A 278 -9.63 5.00 22.57
C GLU A 278 -8.99 3.60 22.45
N CYS A 279 -8.08 3.41 21.49
CA CYS A 279 -7.37 2.14 21.29
C CYS A 279 -6.21 1.93 22.29
N GLY A 280 -5.79 2.96 23.04
CA GLY A 280 -4.73 2.86 24.04
C GLY A 280 -3.46 3.66 23.73
N TYR A 281 -3.50 4.51 22.69
CA TYR A 281 -2.42 5.46 22.44
C TYR A 281 -2.55 6.70 23.35
N ASP A 282 -1.44 7.36 23.60
CA ASP A 282 -1.37 8.61 24.35
C ASP A 282 -1.67 9.81 23.44
N ARG A 283 -2.41 10.80 23.95
CA ARG A 283 -2.79 11.97 23.14
C ARG A 283 -1.62 12.92 22.96
N GLU A 284 -0.87 13.18 24.03
CA GLU A 284 0.10 14.29 24.09
C GLU A 284 1.37 13.96 23.31
N SER A 285 1.77 12.70 23.30
CA SER A 285 2.94 12.19 22.57
C SER A 285 2.62 11.71 21.15
N SER A 286 1.34 11.75 20.74
CA SER A 286 0.93 11.43 19.37
C SER A 286 0.87 12.68 18.49
N THR A 287 1.32 12.56 17.25
CA THR A 287 1.35 13.67 16.28
C THR A 287 0.70 13.27 14.96
N ILE A 288 0.05 14.24 14.32
CA ILE A 288 -0.47 14.15 12.95
C ILE A 288 0.11 15.34 12.19
N SER A 289 0.91 15.05 11.16
CA SER A 289 1.60 16.05 10.34
C SER A 289 0.98 16.09 8.95
N ASP A 290 0.41 17.24 8.56
CA ASP A 290 -0.06 17.49 7.20
C ASP A 290 1.13 17.62 6.25
N ILE A 291 1.17 16.77 5.23
CA ILE A 291 2.20 16.75 4.18
C ILE A 291 1.59 16.91 2.79
N SER A 292 0.34 17.38 2.70
CA SER A 292 -0.44 17.46 1.44
C SER A 292 0.28 18.18 0.31
N GLU A 293 1.08 19.21 0.64
CA GLU A 293 1.86 19.99 -0.32
C GLU A 293 2.96 19.18 -1.02
N HIS A 294 3.41 18.10 -0.39
CA HIS A 294 4.45 17.20 -0.90
C HIS A 294 3.88 15.95 -1.58
N VAL A 295 2.56 15.76 -1.62
CA VAL A 295 1.94 14.50 -2.06
C VAL A 295 1.13 14.69 -3.33
N PHE A 296 0.02 15.45 -3.26
CA PHE A 296 -1.05 15.35 -4.24
C PHE A 296 -0.66 15.83 -5.65
N SER A 297 0.03 16.97 -5.76
CA SER A 297 0.46 17.52 -7.04
C SER A 297 1.52 16.64 -7.72
N GLY A 298 2.41 16.05 -6.94
CA GLY A 298 3.45 15.17 -7.44
C GLY A 298 2.87 13.88 -8.02
N VAL A 299 2.03 13.18 -7.26
CA VAL A 299 1.43 11.91 -7.73
C VAL A 299 0.51 12.12 -8.93
N SER A 300 -0.31 13.17 -8.96
CA SER A 300 -1.15 13.47 -10.12
C SER A 300 -0.31 13.81 -11.35
N GLY A 301 0.75 14.61 -11.18
CA GLY A 301 1.66 14.98 -12.27
C GLY A 301 2.44 13.80 -12.83
N PHE A 302 2.84 12.84 -11.98
CA PHE A 302 3.46 11.60 -12.40
C PHE A 302 2.49 10.72 -13.19
N ILE A 303 1.26 10.50 -12.69
CA ILE A 303 0.24 9.69 -13.38
C ILE A 303 -0.06 10.28 -14.76
N ASP A 304 -0.22 11.60 -14.87
CA ASP A 304 -0.47 12.26 -16.17
C ASP A 304 0.71 12.13 -17.13
N SER A 305 1.94 12.20 -16.62
CA SER A 305 3.15 12.02 -17.43
C SER A 305 3.30 10.57 -17.89
N GLN A 306 2.98 9.61 -17.02
CA GLN A 306 3.03 8.18 -17.33
C GLN A 306 1.92 7.77 -18.32
N GLU A 307 0.70 8.31 -18.18
CA GLU A 307 -0.38 8.14 -19.17
C GLU A 307 0.05 8.68 -20.55
N ARG A 308 0.67 9.87 -20.60
CA ARG A 308 1.18 10.43 -21.87
C ARG A 308 2.25 9.53 -22.49
N ALA A 309 3.19 9.03 -21.69
CA ALA A 309 4.23 8.12 -22.18
C ALA A 309 3.64 6.80 -22.71
N LEU A 310 2.73 6.18 -21.96
CA LEU A 310 2.09 4.91 -22.34
C LEU A 310 1.15 5.06 -23.55
N SER A 311 0.50 6.22 -23.70
CA SER A 311 -0.38 6.48 -24.83
C SER A 311 0.35 6.43 -26.18
N GLN A 312 1.66 6.70 -26.20
CA GLN A 312 2.50 6.53 -27.39
C GLN A 312 2.55 5.07 -27.86
N TYR A 313 2.35 4.12 -26.94
CA TYR A 313 2.28 2.69 -27.21
C TYR A 313 0.85 2.15 -27.26
N SER A 314 -0.15 3.04 -27.36
CA SER A 314 -1.59 2.69 -27.28
C SER A 314 -1.98 1.95 -26.00
N VAL A 315 -1.22 2.16 -24.92
CA VAL A 315 -1.50 1.62 -23.58
C VAL A 315 -2.12 2.74 -22.73
N THR A 316 -3.15 2.41 -21.97
CA THR A 316 -3.77 3.33 -21.00
C THR A 316 -3.55 2.84 -19.58
N LEU A 317 -3.40 3.79 -18.66
CA LEU A 317 -3.37 3.54 -17.22
C LEU A 317 -4.75 3.17 -16.64
N GLY A 318 -5.83 3.32 -17.41
CA GLY A 318 -7.18 2.92 -16.98
C GLY A 318 -7.59 3.60 -15.68
N GLY A 319 -7.91 2.80 -14.65
CA GLY A 319 -8.36 3.30 -13.34
C GLY A 319 -7.38 4.25 -12.65
N TYR A 320 -6.07 4.11 -12.88
CA TYR A 320 -5.07 5.01 -12.28
C TYR A 320 -5.19 6.44 -12.80
N LYS A 321 -5.66 6.64 -14.04
CA LYS A 321 -5.95 7.98 -14.56
C LYS A 321 -7.07 8.67 -13.79
N LEU A 322 -8.09 7.91 -13.39
CA LEU A 322 -9.16 8.44 -12.54
C LEU A 322 -8.63 8.78 -11.14
N ALA A 323 -7.76 7.94 -10.58
CA ALA A 323 -7.08 8.23 -9.32
C ALA A 323 -6.24 9.51 -9.40
N GLY A 324 -5.47 9.71 -10.48
CA GLY A 324 -4.70 10.94 -10.71
C GLY A 324 -5.56 12.20 -10.66
N ARG A 325 -6.71 12.19 -11.35
CA ARG A 325 -7.69 13.30 -11.31
C ARG A 325 -8.28 13.52 -9.91
N LEU A 326 -8.52 12.43 -9.17
CA LEU A 326 -9.02 12.51 -7.80
C LEU A 326 -7.98 13.17 -6.87
N PHE A 327 -6.71 12.78 -6.97
CA PHE A 327 -5.63 13.38 -6.20
C PHE A 327 -5.38 14.84 -6.57
N GLU A 328 -5.47 15.20 -7.86
CA GLU A 328 -5.44 16.60 -8.30
C GLU A 328 -6.58 17.40 -7.64
N TRP A 329 -7.79 16.82 -7.60
CA TRP A 329 -8.93 17.44 -6.93
C TRP A 329 -8.73 17.58 -5.42
N PHE A 330 -8.17 16.58 -4.72
CA PHE A 330 -7.79 16.72 -3.31
C PHE A 330 -6.80 17.88 -3.11
N GLY A 331 -5.75 17.93 -3.93
CA GLY A 331 -4.74 18.98 -3.86
C GLY A 331 -5.29 20.40 -4.06
N ARG A 332 -6.27 20.55 -4.95
CA ARG A 332 -6.92 21.84 -5.27
C ARG A 332 -8.01 22.24 -4.27
N SER A 333 -8.85 21.30 -3.86
CA SER A 333 -9.99 21.57 -2.98
C SER A 333 -9.61 21.69 -1.51
N LYS A 334 -8.48 21.07 -1.10
CA LYS A 334 -8.03 20.99 0.30
C LYS A 334 -9.05 20.32 1.25
N VAL A 335 -10.02 19.59 0.71
CA VAL A 335 -11.01 18.82 1.48
C VAL A 335 -10.37 17.63 2.18
N VAL A 336 -9.35 17.02 1.55
CA VAL A 336 -8.58 15.91 2.08
C VAL A 336 -7.15 16.38 2.33
N LYS A 337 -6.56 15.91 3.42
CA LYS A 337 -5.15 16.06 3.74
C LYS A 337 -4.45 14.72 3.67
N ALA A 338 -3.24 14.71 3.13
CA ALA A 338 -2.32 13.60 3.24
C ALA A 338 -1.50 13.80 4.51
N VAL A 339 -1.53 12.85 5.44
CA VAL A 339 -0.91 13.01 6.76
C VAL A 339 0.05 11.88 7.09
N ILE A 340 1.09 12.21 7.83
CA ILE A 340 1.89 11.24 8.58
C ILE A 340 1.39 11.25 10.03
N VAL A 341 1.05 10.07 10.54
CA VAL A 341 0.60 9.85 11.90
C VAL A 341 1.69 9.11 12.66
N VAL A 342 2.10 9.62 13.80
CA VAL A 342 2.97 8.92 14.76
C VAL A 342 2.25 8.90 16.09
N ALA A 343 1.78 7.74 16.51
CA ALA A 343 1.08 7.55 17.78
C ALA A 343 1.94 6.74 18.75
N ARG A 344 2.03 7.20 19.99
CA ARG A 344 2.79 6.52 21.04
C ARG A 344 1.85 5.84 22.01
N THR A 345 2.26 4.67 22.50
CA THR A 345 1.52 4.04 23.62
C THR A 345 1.72 4.86 24.89
N ARG A 346 0.75 4.81 25.81
CA ARG A 346 0.96 5.36 27.15
C ARG A 346 2.09 4.56 27.80
N GLU A 347 3.16 5.23 28.21
CA GLU A 347 4.08 4.61 29.16
C GLU A 347 3.28 4.28 30.42
N ASP A 348 3.57 3.15 31.06
CA ASP A 348 3.06 2.80 32.39
C ASP A 348 3.69 3.77 33.43
N ALA A 349 3.42 5.07 33.30
CA ALA A 349 3.57 6.01 34.39
C ALA A 349 2.44 5.71 35.38
N ASP A 350 2.80 5.39 36.64
CA ASP A 350 1.91 5.13 37.79
C ASP A 350 1.45 3.68 38.06
N LEU A 351 2.37 2.72 38.08
CA LEU A 351 2.20 1.49 38.90
C LEU A 351 3.22 1.34 40.03
N SER A 352 4.00 2.38 40.33
CA SER A 352 4.90 2.44 41.51
C SER A 352 4.39 3.32 42.65
N SER A 353 3.13 3.77 42.60
CA SER A 353 2.49 4.65 43.59
C SER A 353 1.17 4.09 44.12
N SER A 354 1.10 2.78 44.37
CA SER A 354 0.00 2.15 45.13
C SER A 354 0.52 1.21 46.20
#